data_AF-A0A8B8V077-F1
#
_entry.id   AF-A0A8B8V077-F1
#
_cell.length_a   1.000
_cell.length_b   1.000
_cell.length_c   1.000
_cell.angle_alpha   90.00
_cell.angle_beta   90.00
_cell.angle_gamma   90.00
#
_symmetry.space_group_name_H-M   'P 1'
#
loop_
_entity.id
_entity.type
_entity.pdbx_description
1 polymer ?
#
loop_
_entity_poly.entity_id
_entity_poly.type
_entity_poly.pdbx_seq_one_letter_code
_entity_poly.pdbx_strand_id
1 'polypeptide(L)'
;MIQNYLGRRCFNNHAIHTYVKQNAAVAHSTVFQGNLYEYTVMRELSEKLRMTKIRKTGGAHDGGVDIKGNWPVDDIYWKTSSLIPSSEIANNTKRTNSQNGFVLKPLKYRIIDDTFEPLKVLVQCKAFTKSKLSPREFRELVGTFTSLVSHNQRNKTVCIMCSPHLLTKDTLKLINNISLPLIYLRVEMLKEKTDGDFDLINSGRLVNYYENSYASTLLQDCKIPEWLKLGVYKNSEFGSEK
;
A
#
# COMPACT_ATOMS: atom_id res chain seq x y z
N MET A 1 8.79 -23.78 0.73
CA MET A 1 7.39 -23.54 1.18
C MET A 1 7.23 -22.43 2.24
N ILE A 2 7.97 -22.40 3.36
CA ILE A 2 7.91 -21.29 4.37
C ILE A 2 9.07 -20.27 4.22
N GLN A 3 10.17 -20.66 3.55
CA GLN A 3 11.42 -19.88 3.45
C GLN A 3 11.28 -18.50 2.79
N ASN A 4 10.45 -18.33 1.75
CA ASN A 4 10.36 -17.06 0.99
C ASN A 4 9.48 -16.00 1.68
N TYR A 5 8.40 -16.42 2.36
CA TYR A 5 7.60 -15.53 3.22
C TYR A 5 8.42 -15.06 4.43
N LEU A 6 9.10 -16.00 5.09
CA LEU A 6 10.06 -15.67 6.15
C LEU A 6 11.19 -14.80 5.63
N GLY A 7 11.68 -15.00 4.41
CA GLY A 7 12.77 -14.23 3.81
C GLY A 7 12.49 -12.74 3.71
N ARG A 8 11.33 -12.33 3.17
CA ARG A 8 10.95 -10.90 3.08
C ARG A 8 10.67 -10.28 4.43
N ARG A 9 9.95 -10.98 5.31
CA ARG A 9 9.68 -10.49 6.65
C ARG A 9 10.99 -10.38 7.44
N CYS A 10 11.89 -11.34 7.31
CA CYS A 10 13.23 -11.33 7.90
C CYS A 10 14.09 -10.17 7.38
N PHE A 11 14.14 -9.96 6.05
CA PHE A 11 14.88 -8.84 5.46
C PHE A 11 14.36 -7.48 5.93
N ASN A 12 13.04 -7.27 5.89
CA ASN A 12 12.45 -6.01 6.35
C ASN A 12 12.60 -5.84 7.87
N ASN A 13 12.50 -6.92 8.64
CA ASN A 13 12.79 -6.89 10.07
C ASN A 13 14.26 -6.58 10.36
N HIS A 14 15.19 -7.02 9.51
CA HIS A 14 16.60 -6.64 9.61
C HIS A 14 16.81 -5.14 9.42
N ALA A 15 16.12 -4.51 8.46
CA ALA A 15 16.16 -3.06 8.28
C ALA A 15 15.59 -2.32 9.51
N ILE A 16 14.46 -2.79 10.07
CA ILE A 16 13.88 -2.22 11.30
C ILE A 16 14.86 -2.37 12.48
N HIS A 17 15.41 -3.57 12.72
CA HIS A 17 16.36 -3.80 13.80
C HIS A 17 17.62 -2.94 13.66
N THR A 18 18.14 -2.81 12.44
CA THR A 18 19.32 -1.97 12.15
C THR A 18 19.03 -0.52 12.50
N TYR A 19 17.87 -0.01 12.08
CA TYR A 19 17.45 1.35 12.38
C TYR A 19 17.28 1.59 13.88
N VAL A 20 16.58 0.70 14.59
CA VAL A 20 16.39 0.79 16.05
C VAL A 20 17.73 0.80 16.77
N LYS A 21 18.64 -0.13 16.44
CA LYS A 21 19.95 -0.25 17.08
C LYS A 21 20.82 0.99 16.84
N GLN A 22 20.84 1.52 15.62
CA GLN A 22 21.65 2.69 15.27
C GLN A 22 21.14 3.99 15.90
N ASN A 23 19.85 4.07 16.21
CA ASN A 23 19.20 5.30 16.67
C ASN A 23 18.63 5.18 18.10
N ALA A 24 19.11 4.20 18.87
CA ALA A 24 18.62 3.92 20.22
C ALA A 24 18.68 5.14 21.16
N ALA A 25 19.70 5.99 21.01
CA ALA A 25 19.87 7.20 21.82
C ALA A 25 18.72 8.22 21.66
N VAL A 26 17.99 8.19 20.55
CA VAL A 26 16.90 9.12 20.24
C VAL A 26 15.54 8.43 20.11
N ALA A 27 15.39 7.23 20.69
CA ALA A 27 14.20 6.39 20.57
C ALA A 27 12.89 7.08 21.01
N HIS A 28 12.98 8.05 21.92
CA HIS A 28 11.84 8.82 22.43
C HIS A 28 11.40 9.97 21.49
N SER A 29 12.20 10.30 20.47
CA SER A 29 11.90 11.42 19.57
C SER A 29 10.79 11.09 18.58
N THR A 30 9.98 12.09 18.23
CA THR A 30 8.94 11.95 17.19
C THR A 30 9.54 11.63 15.82
N VAL A 31 10.74 12.14 15.53
CA VAL A 31 11.49 11.80 14.31
C VAL A 31 11.85 10.33 14.30
N PHE A 32 12.35 9.79 15.43
CA PHE A 32 12.73 8.38 15.50
C PHE A 32 11.53 7.48 15.20
N GLN A 33 10.43 7.76 15.88
CA GLN A 33 9.21 6.97 15.82
C GLN A 33 8.49 7.10 14.46
N GLY A 34 8.55 8.27 13.82
CA GLY A 34 8.03 8.47 12.47
C GLY A 34 8.79 7.62 11.44
N ASN A 35 10.13 7.65 11.52
CA ASN A 35 10.98 6.81 10.69
C ASN A 35 10.76 5.31 10.96
N LEU A 36 10.60 4.91 12.23
CA LEU A 36 10.28 3.53 12.61
C LEU A 36 8.94 3.09 12.00
N TYR A 37 7.95 3.98 12.02
CA TYR A 37 6.66 3.73 11.39
C TYR A 37 6.78 3.56 9.88
N GLU A 38 7.57 4.39 9.20
CA GLU A 38 7.83 4.25 7.76
C GLU A 38 8.46 2.89 7.43
N TYR A 39 9.47 2.43 8.19
CA TYR A 39 10.04 1.08 8.00
C TYR A 39 9.01 -0.03 8.25
N THR A 40 8.13 0.16 9.23
CA THR A 40 7.02 -0.78 9.51
C THR A 40 6.05 -0.84 8.34
N VAL A 41 5.70 0.31 7.75
CA VAL A 41 4.86 0.37 6.55
C VAL A 41 5.55 -0.32 5.37
N MET A 42 6.84 -0.04 5.11
CA MET A 42 7.59 -0.71 4.04
C MET A 42 7.54 -2.24 4.16
N ARG A 43 7.69 -2.78 5.39
CA ARG A 43 7.54 -4.21 5.65
C ARG A 43 6.19 -4.71 5.18
N GLU A 44 5.09 -4.09 5.63
CA GLU A 44 3.74 -4.56 5.32
C GLU A 44 3.40 -4.41 3.83
N LEU A 45 3.85 -3.33 3.17
CA LEU A 45 3.70 -3.14 1.72
C LEU A 45 4.42 -4.26 0.93
N SER A 46 5.67 -4.57 1.30
CA SER A 46 6.47 -5.61 0.65
C SER A 46 5.91 -7.02 0.90
N GLU A 47 5.46 -7.28 2.12
CA GLU A 47 5.04 -8.61 2.55
C GLU A 47 3.61 -8.93 2.10
N LYS A 48 2.66 -8.05 2.42
CA LYS A 48 1.23 -8.30 2.21
C LYS A 48 0.72 -7.81 0.87
N LEU A 49 1.29 -6.74 0.32
CA LEU A 49 0.89 -6.21 -1.00
C LEU A 49 1.89 -6.55 -2.11
N ARG A 50 2.95 -7.32 -1.82
CA ARG A 50 3.97 -7.75 -2.80
C ARG A 50 4.64 -6.61 -3.54
N MET A 51 4.64 -5.40 -2.98
CA MET A 51 5.32 -4.28 -3.59
C MET A 51 6.83 -4.54 -3.63
N THR A 52 7.48 -4.06 -4.69
CA THR A 52 8.90 -4.24 -4.98
C THR A 52 9.57 -2.90 -5.17
N LYS A 53 10.91 -2.89 -5.15
CA LYS A 53 11.73 -1.67 -5.30
C LYS A 53 11.30 -0.55 -4.32
N ILE A 54 10.84 -0.95 -3.13
CA ILE A 54 10.37 -0.05 -2.08
C ILE A 54 11.59 0.66 -1.49
N ARG A 55 11.54 1.99 -1.46
CA ARG A 55 12.56 2.84 -0.86
C ARG A 55 11.92 4.00 -0.13
N LYS A 56 12.52 4.40 0.99
CA LYS A 56 12.21 5.67 1.61
C LYS A 56 12.66 6.81 0.71
N THR A 57 11.92 7.90 0.77
CA THR A 57 12.36 9.20 0.26
C THR A 57 12.77 10.06 1.44
N GLY A 58 13.83 10.83 1.28
CA GLY A 58 14.32 11.75 2.31
C GLY A 58 14.68 13.07 1.69
N GLY A 59 14.14 14.16 2.24
CA GLY A 59 14.42 15.51 1.79
C GLY A 59 13.28 16.48 2.10
N ALA A 60 13.63 17.77 2.23
CA ALA A 60 12.66 18.85 2.41
C ALA A 60 11.83 19.14 1.14
N HIS A 61 12.09 18.46 0.02
CA HIS A 61 11.51 18.74 -1.29
C HIS A 61 10.68 17.58 -1.86
N ASP A 62 10.40 16.58 -1.03
CA ASP A 62 9.79 15.32 -1.44
C ASP A 62 8.26 15.44 -1.58
N GLY A 63 7.73 16.64 -1.35
CA GLY A 63 6.32 16.98 -1.43
C GLY A 63 5.46 16.28 -0.38
N GLY A 64 6.04 15.61 0.61
CA GLY A 64 5.30 14.80 1.58
C GLY A 64 5.05 13.35 1.14
N VAL A 65 5.79 12.85 0.14
CA VAL A 65 5.94 11.41 -0.09
C VAL A 65 7.07 10.90 0.79
N ASP A 66 6.81 9.83 1.54
CA ASP A 66 7.79 9.21 2.46
C ASP A 66 8.37 7.91 1.88
N ILE A 67 7.59 7.19 1.06
CA ILE A 67 8.02 5.93 0.43
C ILE A 67 7.59 5.89 -1.04
N LYS A 68 8.48 5.36 -1.90
CA LYS A 68 8.21 5.06 -3.31
C LYS A 68 8.49 3.60 -3.62
N GLY A 69 7.82 3.05 -4.63
CA GLY A 69 8.06 1.68 -5.08
C GLY A 69 7.25 1.31 -6.32
N ASN A 70 7.22 0.01 -6.60
CA ASN A 70 6.43 -0.59 -7.68
C ASN A 70 5.46 -1.64 -7.12
N TRP A 71 4.30 -1.78 -7.74
CA TRP A 71 3.30 -2.76 -7.37
C TRP A 71 2.97 -3.67 -8.56
N PRO A 72 3.56 -4.87 -8.61
CA PRO A 72 3.22 -5.90 -9.59
C PRO A 72 1.91 -6.59 -9.18
N VAL A 73 0.79 -5.93 -9.46
CA VAL A 73 -0.56 -6.40 -9.09
C VAL A 73 -0.94 -7.69 -9.82
N ASP A 74 -0.34 -7.94 -10.99
CA ASP A 74 -0.45 -9.18 -11.74
C ASP A 74 -0.10 -10.43 -10.94
N ASP A 75 0.94 -10.37 -10.10
CA ASP A 75 1.31 -11.50 -9.22
C ASP A 75 0.15 -11.86 -8.28
N ILE A 76 -0.50 -10.86 -7.69
CA ILE A 76 -1.65 -11.06 -6.81
C ILE A 76 -2.84 -11.60 -7.61
N TYR A 77 -3.12 -11.00 -8.78
CA TYR A 77 -4.22 -11.40 -9.65
C TYR A 77 -4.13 -12.88 -10.04
N TRP A 78 -3.00 -13.32 -10.59
CA TRP A 78 -2.84 -14.69 -11.06
C TRP A 78 -2.92 -15.70 -9.92
N LYS A 79 -2.18 -15.46 -8.83
CA LYS A 79 -2.17 -16.36 -7.67
C LYS A 79 -3.53 -16.49 -7.00
N THR A 80 -4.27 -15.38 -6.89
CA THR A 80 -5.59 -15.41 -6.27
C THR A 80 -6.62 -16.05 -7.19
N SER A 81 -6.55 -15.78 -8.51
CA SER A 81 -7.47 -16.36 -9.50
C SER A 81 -7.31 -17.88 -9.64
N SER A 82 -6.11 -18.42 -9.44
CA SER A 82 -5.89 -19.87 -9.40
C SER A 82 -6.53 -20.55 -8.18
N LEU A 83 -6.69 -19.83 -7.08
CA LEU A 83 -7.29 -20.36 -5.84
C LEU A 83 -8.79 -20.13 -5.75
N ILE A 84 -9.26 -19.02 -6.32
CA ILE A 84 -10.66 -18.62 -6.36
C ILE A 84 -11.01 -18.36 -7.83
N PRO A 85 -11.36 -19.41 -8.58
CA PRO A 85 -11.90 -19.23 -9.92
C PRO A 85 -13.09 -18.29 -9.84
N SER A 86 -13.06 -17.20 -10.60
CA SER A 86 -14.21 -16.30 -10.65
C SER A 86 -15.35 -17.05 -11.33
N SER A 87 -16.47 -17.22 -10.63
CA SER A 87 -17.71 -17.73 -11.23
C SER A 87 -18.35 -16.64 -12.08
N GLU A 88 -17.72 -16.23 -13.18
CA GLU A 88 -18.34 -15.30 -14.13
C GLU A 88 -18.36 -15.88 -15.53
N ILE A 89 -19.58 -16.23 -15.92
CA ILE A 89 -20.05 -16.42 -17.28
C ILE A 89 -19.55 -15.25 -18.12
N ALA A 90 -18.75 -15.57 -19.15
CA ALA A 90 -18.22 -14.64 -20.12
C ALA A 90 -19.34 -13.97 -20.92
N ASN A 91 -19.98 -12.95 -20.35
CA ASN A 91 -21.03 -12.18 -21.03
C ASN A 91 -20.49 -10.79 -21.34
N ASN A 92 -19.96 -10.63 -22.56
CA ASN A 92 -20.03 -9.45 -23.43
C ASN A 92 -20.17 -8.06 -22.77
N THR A 93 -19.42 -7.82 -21.69
CA THR A 93 -19.57 -6.62 -20.86
C THR A 93 -18.56 -5.58 -21.30
N LYS A 94 -18.99 -4.32 -21.29
CA LYS A 94 -18.17 -3.15 -21.60
C LYS A 94 -16.88 -3.21 -20.77
N ARG A 95 -15.72 -3.21 -21.44
CA ARG A 95 -14.40 -3.21 -20.78
C ARG A 95 -14.08 -1.90 -20.03
N THR A 96 -15.02 -0.96 -19.97
CA THR A 96 -14.88 0.31 -19.26
C THR A 96 -16.03 0.54 -18.31
N ASN A 97 -15.71 1.08 -17.14
CA ASN A 97 -16.66 1.45 -16.10
C ASN A 97 -16.75 2.96 -16.00
N SER A 98 -17.97 3.47 -15.87
CA SER A 98 -18.24 4.88 -15.57
C SER A 98 -18.67 4.99 -14.11
N GLN A 99 -17.88 5.68 -13.29
CA GLN A 99 -18.19 5.91 -11.88
C GLN A 99 -17.78 7.33 -11.49
N ASN A 100 -18.62 8.03 -10.71
CA ASN A 100 -18.34 9.38 -10.18
C ASN A 100 -17.72 10.36 -11.20
N GLY A 101 -18.24 10.37 -12.44
CA GLY A 101 -17.80 11.30 -13.50
C GLY A 101 -16.51 10.93 -14.23
N PHE A 102 -15.90 9.77 -13.96
CA PHE A 102 -14.75 9.25 -14.71
C PHE A 102 -15.07 7.92 -15.39
N VAL A 103 -14.39 7.66 -16.52
CA VAL A 103 -14.48 6.39 -17.26
C VAL A 103 -13.10 5.73 -17.27
N LEU A 104 -13.02 4.49 -16.76
CA LEU A 104 -11.76 3.76 -16.63
C LEU A 104 -11.87 2.35 -17.21
N LYS A 105 -10.79 1.88 -17.84
CA LYS A 105 -10.58 0.46 -18.16
C LYS A 105 -9.92 -0.20 -16.94
N PRO A 106 -10.56 -1.19 -16.29
CA PRO A 106 -9.94 -1.94 -15.21
C PRO A 106 -8.59 -2.54 -15.59
N LEU A 107 -7.68 -2.56 -14.62
CA LEU A 107 -6.30 -3.00 -14.79
C LEU A 107 -6.21 -4.49 -15.15
N LYS A 108 -7.17 -5.31 -14.71
CA LYS A 108 -7.25 -6.75 -15.01
C LYS A 108 -7.10 -7.03 -16.50
N TYR A 109 -7.67 -6.19 -17.36
CA TYR A 109 -7.58 -6.38 -18.80
C TYR A 109 -6.16 -6.16 -19.32
N ARG A 110 -5.39 -5.23 -18.75
CA ARG A 110 -3.98 -5.08 -19.11
C ARG A 110 -3.16 -6.29 -18.67
N ILE A 111 -3.52 -6.92 -17.56
CA ILE A 111 -2.87 -8.14 -17.06
C ILE A 111 -3.18 -9.33 -17.97
N ILE A 112 -4.46 -9.54 -18.33
CA ILE A 112 -4.90 -10.61 -19.23
C ILE A 112 -4.37 -10.43 -20.65
N ASP A 113 -4.38 -9.18 -21.15
CA ASP A 113 -3.88 -8.84 -22.49
C ASP A 113 -2.33 -8.81 -22.54
N ASP A 114 -1.60 -9.18 -21.47
CA ASP A 114 -0.13 -9.17 -21.35
C ASP A 114 0.54 -7.81 -21.70
N THR A 115 -0.14 -6.71 -21.34
CA THR A 115 0.32 -5.31 -21.54
C THR A 115 0.47 -4.56 -20.21
N PHE A 116 0.50 -5.32 -19.12
CA PHE A 116 0.62 -4.78 -17.77
C PHE A 116 2.06 -4.37 -17.48
N GLU A 117 2.20 -3.23 -16.82
CA GLU A 117 3.44 -2.78 -16.23
C GLU A 117 3.15 -2.52 -14.75
N PRO A 118 4.07 -2.88 -13.83
CA PRO A 118 3.90 -2.61 -12.40
C PRO A 118 3.52 -1.15 -12.13
N LEU A 119 2.50 -0.95 -11.29
CA LEU A 119 2.06 0.40 -10.92
C LEU A 119 3.15 1.07 -10.09
N LYS A 120 3.40 2.35 -10.33
CA LYS A 120 4.20 3.18 -9.42
C LYS A 120 3.38 3.39 -8.14
N VAL A 121 4.03 3.36 -6.98
CA VAL A 121 3.38 3.72 -5.71
C VAL A 121 4.07 4.91 -5.07
N LEU A 122 3.25 5.85 -4.61
CA LEU A 122 3.65 7.00 -3.80
C LEU A 122 2.93 6.87 -2.46
N VAL A 123 3.67 6.82 -1.38
CA VAL A 123 3.13 6.56 -0.04
C VAL A 123 3.47 7.71 0.88
N GLN A 124 2.47 8.18 1.60
CA GLN A 124 2.61 9.10 2.71
C GLN A 124 2.28 8.38 4.02
N CYS A 125 3.11 8.58 5.03
CA CYS A 125 3.03 8.00 6.35
C CYS A 125 2.65 9.06 7.36
N LYS A 126 1.55 8.84 8.08
CA LYS A 126 1.11 9.70 9.16
C LYS A 126 1.00 8.90 10.45
N ALA A 127 2.13 8.74 11.13
CA ALA A 127 2.24 8.00 12.38
C ALA A 127 1.60 8.74 13.56
N PHE A 128 1.76 10.07 13.60
CA PHE A 128 1.36 10.91 14.72
C PHE A 128 0.15 11.76 14.39
N THR A 129 -1.04 11.26 14.73
CA THR A 129 -2.22 12.09 14.89
C THR A 129 -2.86 11.79 16.24
N LYS A 130 -3.32 12.82 16.94
CA LYS A 130 -4.06 12.62 18.21
C LYS A 130 -5.49 12.11 17.98
N SER A 131 -5.90 11.99 16.72
CA SER A 131 -7.27 11.74 16.29
C SER A 131 -7.29 11.01 14.95
N LYS A 132 -8.50 10.67 14.51
CA LYS A 132 -8.77 10.15 13.16
C LYS A 132 -8.24 11.10 12.09
N LEU A 133 -7.77 10.56 10.96
CA LEU A 133 -7.28 11.38 9.85
C LEU A 133 -8.38 12.28 9.30
N SER A 134 -8.08 13.56 9.14
CA SER A 134 -9.00 14.58 8.67
C SER A 134 -8.94 14.73 7.14
N PRO A 135 -9.85 15.50 6.54
CA PRO A 135 -9.78 15.82 5.12
C PRO A 135 -8.53 16.60 4.69
N ARG A 136 -7.85 17.29 5.63
CA ARG A 136 -6.68 18.12 5.33
C ARG A 136 -5.52 17.28 4.79
N GLU A 137 -5.20 16.19 5.48
CA GLU A 137 -4.07 15.31 5.11
C GLU A 137 -4.25 14.75 3.69
N PHE A 138 -5.47 14.42 3.30
CA PHE A 138 -5.76 13.90 1.95
C PHE A 138 -5.70 14.98 0.87
N ARG A 139 -6.10 16.23 1.18
CA ARG A 139 -5.94 17.33 0.22
C ARG A 139 -4.46 17.64 -0.04
N GLU A 140 -3.65 17.63 1.01
CA GLU A 140 -2.19 17.78 0.89
C GLU A 140 -1.63 16.66 0.01
N LEU A 141 -1.97 15.40 0.29
CA LEU A 141 -1.55 14.25 -0.52
C LEU A 141 -1.98 14.34 -2.00
N VAL A 142 -3.20 14.80 -2.28
CA VAL A 142 -3.69 15.01 -3.65
C VAL A 142 -2.86 16.08 -4.37
N GLY A 143 -2.51 17.16 -3.68
CA GLY A 143 -1.65 18.21 -4.23
C GLY A 143 -0.28 17.66 -4.62
N THR A 144 0.33 16.88 -3.73
CA THR A 144 1.59 16.18 -3.98
C THR A 144 1.52 15.21 -5.14
N PHE A 145 0.47 14.40 -5.22
CA PHE A 145 0.29 13.49 -6.34
C PHE A 145 0.21 14.25 -7.66
N THR A 146 -0.55 15.34 -7.69
CA THR A 146 -0.77 16.15 -8.90
C THR A 146 0.51 16.86 -9.35
N SER A 147 1.40 17.23 -8.42
CA SER A 147 2.69 17.83 -8.76
C SER A 147 3.72 16.81 -9.25
N LEU A 148 3.67 15.56 -8.76
CA LEU A 148 4.65 14.52 -9.10
C LEU A 148 4.24 13.63 -10.28
N VAL A 149 2.94 13.51 -10.57
CA VAL A 149 2.40 12.54 -11.53
C VAL A 149 1.71 13.26 -12.67
N SER A 150 2.29 13.13 -13.87
CA SER A 150 1.66 13.66 -15.09
C SER A 150 0.36 12.93 -15.42
N HIS A 151 -0.52 13.60 -16.17
CA HIS A 151 -1.86 13.08 -16.50
C HIS A 151 -1.83 11.66 -17.10
N ASN A 152 -0.88 11.39 -18.00
CA ASN A 152 -0.73 10.09 -18.68
C ASN A 152 -0.24 8.96 -17.74
N GLN A 153 0.32 9.31 -16.59
CA GLN A 153 0.81 8.37 -15.58
C GLN A 153 -0.20 8.13 -14.45
N ARG A 154 -1.35 8.82 -14.45
CA ARG A 154 -2.38 8.72 -13.41
C ARG A 154 -2.87 7.29 -13.22
N ASN A 155 -3.22 6.60 -14.31
CA ASN A 155 -3.68 5.20 -14.26
C ASN A 155 -2.54 4.17 -14.15
N LYS A 156 -1.29 4.65 -14.01
CA LYS A 156 -0.09 3.84 -13.78
C LYS A 156 0.52 4.12 -12.39
N THR A 157 -0.09 4.98 -11.58
CA THR A 157 0.44 5.40 -10.28
C THR A 157 -0.66 5.40 -9.23
N VAL A 158 -0.42 4.76 -8.09
CA VAL A 158 -1.36 4.74 -6.96
C VAL A 158 -0.78 5.55 -5.80
N CYS A 159 -1.62 6.40 -5.23
CA CYS A 159 -1.30 7.14 -4.02
C CYS A 159 -1.80 6.38 -2.79
N ILE A 160 -0.96 6.26 -1.75
CA ILE A 160 -1.28 5.50 -0.55
C ILE A 160 -1.08 6.38 0.68
N MET A 161 -2.11 6.50 1.52
CA MET A 161 -2.01 7.11 2.84
C MET A 161 -1.96 6.00 3.90
N CYS A 162 -0.91 5.97 4.71
CA CYS A 162 -0.71 5.01 5.80
C CYS A 162 -0.80 5.70 7.16
N SER A 163 -1.65 5.20 8.06
CA SER A 163 -1.72 5.69 9.45
C SER A 163 -2.21 4.61 10.41
N PRO A 164 -1.84 4.63 11.71
CA PRO A 164 -2.47 3.75 12.70
C PRO A 164 -3.91 4.19 13.03
N HIS A 165 -4.31 5.41 12.69
CA HIS A 165 -5.61 5.98 13.06
C HIS A 165 -6.64 5.87 11.96
N LEU A 166 -7.90 5.61 12.35
CA LEU A 166 -9.05 5.50 11.44
C LEU A 166 -9.34 6.81 10.68
N LEU A 167 -10.13 6.71 9.62
CA LEU A 167 -10.67 7.86 8.89
C LEU A 167 -11.92 8.43 9.59
N THR A 168 -12.11 9.74 9.52
CA THR A 168 -13.40 10.35 9.85
C THR A 168 -14.44 10.06 8.75
N LYS A 169 -15.73 10.21 9.06
CA LYS A 169 -16.81 10.09 8.05
C LYS A 169 -16.64 11.12 6.93
N ASP A 170 -16.23 12.34 7.25
CA ASP A 170 -16.03 13.40 6.26
C ASP A 170 -14.82 13.13 5.38
N THR A 171 -13.75 12.56 5.95
CA THR A 171 -12.61 12.09 5.17
C THR A 171 -13.02 10.98 4.19
N LEU A 172 -13.81 10.00 4.62
CA LEU A 172 -14.34 8.95 3.74
C LEU A 172 -15.17 9.53 2.59
N LYS A 173 -16.05 10.52 2.87
CA LYS A 173 -16.81 11.22 1.82
C LYS A 173 -15.89 11.96 0.85
N LEU A 174 -14.89 12.67 1.35
CA LEU A 174 -13.92 13.40 0.54
C LEU A 174 -13.18 12.45 -0.42
N ILE A 175 -12.56 11.38 0.11
CA ILE A 175 -11.67 10.55 -0.70
C ILE A 175 -12.38 9.82 -1.84
N ASN A 176 -13.65 9.47 -1.66
CA ASN A 176 -14.46 8.82 -2.69
C ASN A 176 -14.89 9.74 -3.85
N ASN A 177 -14.73 11.06 -3.67
CA ASN A 177 -14.96 12.05 -4.71
C ASN A 177 -13.65 12.51 -5.39
N ILE A 178 -12.49 12.00 -4.96
CA ILE A 178 -11.20 12.32 -5.58
C ILE A 178 -11.04 11.50 -6.87
N SER A 179 -10.76 12.18 -7.99
CA SER A 179 -10.54 11.56 -9.30
C SER A 179 -9.09 11.08 -9.54
N LEU A 180 -8.49 10.45 -8.52
CA LEU A 180 -7.13 9.89 -8.53
C LEU A 180 -7.15 8.52 -7.83
N PRO A 181 -6.31 7.54 -8.23
CA PRO A 181 -6.23 6.25 -7.55
C PRO A 181 -5.63 6.44 -6.14
N LEU A 182 -6.49 6.39 -5.13
CA LEU A 182 -6.11 6.56 -3.74
C LEU A 182 -6.46 5.34 -2.92
N ILE A 183 -5.50 4.88 -2.13
CA ILE A 183 -5.67 3.80 -1.15
C ILE A 183 -5.34 4.35 0.24
N TYR A 184 -6.14 3.97 1.22
CA TYR A 184 -5.84 4.17 2.62
C TYR A 184 -5.54 2.82 3.29
N LEU A 185 -4.40 2.76 3.97
CA LEU A 185 -3.98 1.62 4.75
C LEU A 185 -3.93 1.99 6.22
N ARG A 186 -4.59 1.16 7.05
CA ARG A 186 -4.37 1.23 8.49
C ARG A 186 -3.27 0.25 8.85
N VAL A 187 -2.09 0.77 9.19
CA VAL A 187 -0.95 -0.01 9.69
C VAL A 187 -0.69 0.42 11.12
N GLU A 188 -0.69 -0.53 12.04
CA GLU A 188 -0.44 -0.27 13.47
C GLU A 188 1.01 0.16 13.71
N MET A 189 1.26 0.81 14.85
CA MET A 189 2.63 1.05 15.33
C MET A 189 3.24 -0.26 15.82
N LEU A 190 4.58 -0.35 15.79
CA LEU A 190 5.27 -1.40 16.53
C LEU A 190 5.07 -1.17 18.03
N LYS A 191 4.89 -2.26 18.77
CA LYS A 191 4.82 -2.25 20.23
C LYS A 191 6.21 -2.43 20.79
N GLU A 192 6.58 -1.57 21.71
CA GLU A 192 7.80 -1.71 22.52
C GLU A 192 7.60 -2.83 23.55
N LYS A 193 8.64 -3.63 23.74
CA LYS A 193 8.72 -4.68 24.75
C LYS A 193 9.33 -4.10 26.04
N THR A 194 9.30 -4.88 27.11
CA THR A 194 9.85 -4.49 28.41
C THR A 194 11.37 -4.28 28.42
N ASP A 195 12.09 -4.84 27.44
CA ASP A 195 13.54 -4.72 27.28
C ASP A 195 13.96 -3.53 26.38
N GLY A 196 13.00 -2.72 25.92
CA GLY A 196 13.23 -1.60 24.99
C GLY A 196 13.38 -2.00 23.52
N ASP A 197 13.28 -3.30 23.19
CA ASP A 197 13.20 -3.77 21.81
C ASP A 197 11.75 -3.72 21.29
N PHE A 198 11.54 -3.90 19.99
CA PHE A 198 10.20 -3.86 19.37
C PHE A 198 9.70 -5.26 18.99
N ASP A 199 8.40 -5.49 19.14
CA ASP A 199 7.75 -6.74 18.74
C ASP A 199 7.52 -6.80 17.22
N LEU A 200 8.55 -7.18 16.48
CA LEU A 200 8.49 -7.24 15.01
C LEU A 200 7.61 -8.39 14.47
N ILE A 201 7.19 -9.33 15.31
CA ILE A 201 6.43 -10.50 14.89
C ILE A 201 4.93 -10.27 15.09
N ASN A 202 4.54 -9.74 16.26
CA ASN A 202 3.11 -9.62 16.60
C ASN A 202 2.56 -8.19 16.56
N SER A 203 3.39 -7.18 16.27
CA SER A 203 2.94 -5.79 16.14
C SER A 203 3.29 -5.16 14.78
N GLY A 204 2.83 -3.92 14.55
CA GLY A 204 3.08 -3.20 13.30
C GLY A 204 2.30 -3.73 12.09
N ARG A 205 1.10 -4.27 12.30
CA ARG A 205 0.37 -5.02 11.28
C ARG A 205 -0.49 -4.12 10.40
N LEU A 206 -0.54 -4.40 9.11
CA LEU A 206 -1.65 -3.96 8.25
C LEU A 206 -2.94 -4.60 8.72
N VAL A 207 -3.87 -3.76 9.16
CA VAL A 207 -5.16 -4.15 9.78
C VAL A 207 -6.36 -3.71 8.95
N ASN A 208 -6.22 -2.74 8.05
CA ASN A 208 -7.29 -2.35 7.13
C ASN A 208 -6.74 -1.90 5.78
N TYR A 209 -7.44 -2.28 4.71
CA TYR A 209 -7.18 -1.88 3.33
C TYR A 209 -8.44 -1.23 2.78
N TYR A 210 -8.33 -0.01 2.24
CA TYR A 210 -9.46 0.73 1.70
C TYR A 210 -9.08 1.42 0.40
N GLU A 211 -9.85 1.16 -0.66
CA GLU A 211 -9.75 1.85 -1.95
C GLU A 211 -10.78 2.96 -2.01
N ASN A 212 -10.42 4.13 -2.53
CA ASN A 212 -11.42 5.10 -2.94
C ASN A 212 -12.16 4.62 -4.19
N SER A 213 -13.27 5.28 -4.54
CA SER A 213 -14.05 4.96 -5.75
C SER A 213 -13.18 4.79 -6.99
N TYR A 214 -12.21 5.69 -7.24
CA TYR A 214 -11.35 5.64 -8.42
C TYR A 214 -10.41 4.42 -8.42
N ALA A 215 -9.71 4.17 -7.31
CA ALA A 215 -8.82 3.02 -7.16
C ALA A 215 -9.60 1.72 -7.28
N SER A 216 -10.80 1.65 -6.72
CA SER A 216 -11.64 0.45 -6.79
C SER A 216 -12.13 0.16 -8.21
N THR A 217 -12.48 1.19 -8.98
CA THR A 217 -12.79 1.02 -10.41
C THR A 217 -11.55 0.58 -11.20
N LEU A 218 -10.38 1.16 -10.91
CA LEU A 218 -9.13 0.84 -11.60
C LEU A 218 -8.66 -0.59 -11.29
N LEU A 219 -8.73 -1.01 -10.02
CA LEU A 219 -8.27 -2.31 -9.51
C LEU A 219 -9.37 -3.36 -9.50
N GLN A 220 -10.52 -3.09 -10.14
CA GLN A 220 -11.64 -4.00 -10.18
C GLN A 220 -11.19 -5.40 -10.64
N ASP A 221 -11.60 -6.41 -9.88
CA ASP A 221 -11.26 -7.83 -10.03
C ASP A 221 -9.75 -8.15 -10.07
N CYS A 222 -8.89 -7.27 -9.57
CA CYS A 222 -7.50 -7.60 -9.29
C CYS A 222 -7.36 -8.46 -8.01
N LYS A 223 -8.47 -8.75 -7.32
CA LYS A 223 -8.59 -9.65 -6.16
C LYS A 223 -7.73 -9.29 -4.94
N ILE A 224 -7.36 -8.01 -4.78
CA ILE A 224 -6.57 -7.53 -3.64
C ILE A 224 -7.28 -7.78 -2.29
N PRO A 225 -8.59 -7.47 -2.13
CA PRO A 225 -9.28 -7.74 -0.86
C PRO A 225 -9.30 -9.22 -0.48
N GLU A 226 -9.55 -10.11 -1.45
CA GLU A 226 -9.56 -11.56 -1.26
C GLU A 226 -8.18 -12.10 -0.89
N TRP A 227 -7.14 -11.62 -1.60
CA TRP A 227 -5.75 -11.92 -1.30
C TRP A 227 -5.37 -11.61 0.15
N LEU A 228 -5.78 -10.43 0.64
CA LEU A 228 -5.52 -10.01 2.02
C LEU A 228 -6.36 -10.80 3.03
N LYS A 229 -7.66 -10.98 2.75
CA LYS A 229 -8.61 -11.64 3.66
C LYS A 229 -8.28 -13.12 3.86
N LEU A 230 -7.91 -13.83 2.80
CA LEU A 230 -7.56 -15.25 2.86
C LEU A 230 -6.10 -15.49 3.25
N GLY A 231 -5.28 -14.44 3.30
CA GLY A 231 -3.87 -14.57 3.67
C GLY A 231 -3.03 -15.27 2.61
N VAL A 232 -3.38 -15.18 1.33
CA VAL A 232 -2.70 -15.86 0.21
C VAL A 232 -1.21 -15.46 0.13
N TYR A 233 -0.86 -14.26 0.59
CA TYR A 233 0.52 -13.80 0.72
C TYR A 233 1.41 -14.68 1.60
N LYS A 234 0.85 -15.51 2.48
CA LYS A 234 1.64 -16.43 3.32
C LYS A 234 2.18 -17.64 2.56
N ASN A 235 1.45 -18.10 1.55
CA ASN A 235 1.69 -19.37 0.85
C ASN A 235 2.29 -19.21 -0.55
N SER A 236 2.34 -17.98 -1.06
CA SER A 236 2.80 -17.71 -2.42
C SER A 236 4.32 -17.59 -2.49
N GLU A 237 4.96 -18.46 -3.26
CA GLU A 237 6.40 -18.36 -3.56
C GLU A 237 6.68 -17.09 -4.36
N PHE A 238 7.79 -16.42 -4.05
CA PHE A 238 8.27 -15.33 -4.86
C PHE A 238 9.08 -15.95 -6.00
N GLY A 239 8.68 -15.74 -7.24
CA GLY A 239 9.53 -16.04 -8.37
C GLY A 239 10.80 -15.22 -8.21
N SER A 240 11.93 -15.88 -7.99
CA SER A 240 13.24 -15.29 -8.22
C SER A 240 13.23 -14.68 -9.61
N GLU A 241 13.35 -13.36 -9.71
CA GLU A 241 13.62 -12.68 -10.97
C GLU A 241 14.77 -13.42 -11.68
N LYS A 242 14.52 -13.84 -12.92
CA LYS A 242 15.57 -14.08 -13.90
C LYS A 242 16.10 -12.73 -14.36
#